data_AF-A0A259PZJ8-F1
#
_entry.id   AF-A0A259PZJ8-F1
#
_cell.length_a   1.000
_cell.length_b   1.000
_cell.length_c   1.000
_cell.angle_alpha   90.00
_cell.angle_beta   90.00
_cell.angle_gamma   90.00
#
_symmetry.space_group_name_H-M   'P 1'
#
loop_
_entity.id
_entity.type
_entity.pdbx_description
1 polymer ?
#
loop_
_entity_poly.entity_id
_entity_poly.type
_entity_poly.pdbx_seq_one_letter_code
_entity_poly.pdbx_strand_id
1 'polypeptide(L)'
;MDRKFVNPAPLGLSGFALTTWLLSMVNAGWFGGVDVPMVLACAFAFGGTAQFVAGLMEAPSGNTFGFVAFCGYGAFWWSFALFVLFFAKDVQGPFVGWYLLLWGVFTTFMWIGTWKKNKALMLI
;
A
#
# COMPACT_ATOMS: atom_id res chain seq x y z
N MET A 1 32.20 9.77 -9.23
CA MET A 1 31.84 8.72 -8.26
C MET A 1 30.44 8.25 -8.58
N ASP A 2 30.29 7.04 -9.12
CA ASP A 2 28.98 6.38 -9.22
C ASP A 2 28.45 6.15 -7.80
N ARG A 3 27.49 6.95 -7.35
CA ARG A 3 26.79 6.69 -6.08
C ARG A 3 25.81 5.55 -6.30
N LYS A 4 26.20 4.36 -5.85
CA LYS A 4 25.31 3.19 -5.81
C LYS A 4 24.33 3.37 -4.65
N PHE A 5 23.14 3.89 -4.95
CA PHE A 5 22.05 3.97 -3.98
C PHE A 5 21.55 2.56 -3.59
N VAL A 6 21.04 2.41 -2.37
CA VAL A 6 20.32 1.19 -1.96
C VAL A 6 19.06 1.04 -2.81
N ASN A 7 18.65 -0.19 -3.11
CA ASN A 7 17.39 -0.45 -3.79
C ASN A 7 16.24 -0.41 -2.75
N PRO A 8 15.33 0.58 -2.79
CA PRO A 8 14.24 0.69 -1.82
C PRO A 8 13.05 -0.23 -2.15
N ALA A 9 12.97 -0.79 -3.37
CA ALA A 9 11.80 -1.56 -3.80
C ALA A 9 11.46 -2.76 -2.89
N PRO A 10 12.42 -3.55 -2.37
CA PRO A 10 12.11 -4.61 -1.42
C PRO A 10 11.43 -4.10 -0.15
N LEU A 11 11.84 -2.94 0.37
CA LEU A 11 11.22 -2.34 1.55
C LEU A 11 9.75 -1.98 1.28
N GLY A 12 9.49 -1.31 0.16
CA GLY A 12 8.13 -0.93 -0.23
C GLY A 12 7.22 -2.13 -0.47
N LEU A 13 7.71 -3.15 -1.18
CA LEU A 13 6.96 -4.37 -1.46
C LEU A 13 6.69 -5.20 -0.21
N SER A 14 7.66 -5.33 0.70
CA SER A 14 7.45 -6.05 1.96
C SER A 14 6.46 -5.32 2.87
N GLY A 15 6.52 -3.99 2.94
CA GLY A 15 5.55 -3.16 3.66
C GLY A 15 4.13 -3.39 3.18
N PHE A 16 3.95 -3.34 1.86
CA PHE A 16 2.67 -3.60 1.22
C PHE A 16 2.17 -5.01 1.50
N ALA A 17 2.97 -6.03 1.16
CA ALA A 17 2.55 -7.42 1.20
C ALA A 17 2.18 -7.88 2.61
N LEU A 18 2.98 -7.51 3.62
CA LEU A 18 2.74 -7.91 5.01
C LEU A 18 1.44 -7.32 5.53
N THR A 19 1.22 -6.01 5.30
CA THR A 19 0.00 -5.33 5.77
C THR A 19 -1.25 -5.86 5.04
N THR A 20 -1.17 -6.06 3.72
CA THR A 20 -2.25 -6.64 2.92
C THR A 20 -2.58 -8.06 3.37
N TRP A 21 -1.58 -8.88 3.67
CA TRP A 21 -1.79 -10.24 4.14
C TRP A 21 -2.55 -10.28 5.47
N LEU A 22 -2.13 -9.47 6.45
CA LEU A 22 -2.82 -9.38 7.75
C LEU A 22 -4.29 -8.94 7.57
N LEU A 23 -4.55 -7.91 6.77
CA LEU A 23 -5.92 -7.48 6.47
C LEU A 23 -6.72 -8.57 5.76
N SER A 24 -6.10 -9.31 4.84
CA SER A 24 -6.75 -10.36 4.07
C SER A 24 -7.18 -11.54 4.94
N MET A 25 -6.40 -11.88 5.98
CA MET A 25 -6.80 -12.93 6.93
C MET A 25 -8.06 -12.54 7.74
N VAL A 26 -8.21 -11.26 8.08
CA VAL A 26 -9.44 -10.75 8.72
C VAL A 26 -10.61 -10.78 7.72
N ASN A 27 -10.39 -10.31 6.49
CA ASN A 27 -11.43 -10.33 5.44
C ASN A 27 -11.89 -11.74 5.06
N ALA A 28 -10.98 -12.72 5.11
CA ALA A 28 -11.27 -14.14 4.87
C ALA A 28 -11.96 -14.83 6.07
N GLY A 29 -12.11 -14.14 7.20
CA GLY A 29 -12.74 -14.68 8.41
C GLY A 29 -11.86 -15.65 9.21
N TRP A 30 -10.54 -15.69 8.97
CA TRP A 30 -9.61 -16.48 9.79
C TRP A 30 -9.41 -15.84 11.17
N PHE A 31 -9.52 -14.50 11.22
CA PHE A 31 -9.42 -13.66 12.40
C PHE A 31 -10.56 -12.64 12.41
N GLY A 32 -10.84 -12.03 13.58
CA GLY A 32 -12.01 -11.19 13.79
C GLY A 32 -11.68 -9.71 13.98
N GLY A 33 -12.71 -8.93 14.31
CA GLY A 33 -12.57 -7.48 14.58
C GLY A 33 -11.60 -7.13 15.71
N VAL A 34 -11.39 -8.06 16.67
CA VAL A 34 -10.45 -7.89 17.78
C VAL A 34 -8.99 -7.83 17.32
N ASP A 35 -8.67 -8.39 16.14
CA ASP A 35 -7.32 -8.47 15.59
C ASP A 35 -6.97 -7.28 14.67
N VAL A 36 -7.98 -6.50 14.25
CA VAL A 36 -7.83 -5.31 13.39
C VAL A 36 -6.81 -4.30 13.92
N PRO A 37 -6.69 -4.01 15.24
CA PRO A 37 -5.67 -3.10 15.76
C PRO A 37 -4.23 -3.47 15.35
N MET A 38 -3.91 -4.76 15.20
CA MET A 38 -2.60 -5.19 14.73
C MET A 38 -2.38 -4.87 13.25
N VAL A 39 -3.43 -5.01 12.43
CA VAL A 39 -3.41 -4.58 11.02
C VAL A 39 -3.14 -3.08 10.93
N LEU A 40 -3.79 -2.28 11.78
CA LEU A 40 -3.63 -0.82 11.82
C LEU A 40 -2.24 -0.39 12.29
N ALA A 41 -1.66 -1.07 13.28
CA ALA A 41 -0.28 -0.84 13.69
C ALA A 41 0.70 -1.08 12.53
N CYS A 42 0.49 -2.17 11.79
CA CYS A 42 1.28 -2.47 10.59
C CYS A 42 1.06 -1.45 9.46
N ALA A 43 -0.20 -1.03 9.25
CA ALA A 43 -0.56 -0.01 8.27
C ALA A 43 0.12 1.33 8.57
N PHE A 44 0.27 1.75 9.82
CA PHE A 44 1.01 2.96 10.13
C PHE A 44 2.52 2.79 9.98
N ALA A 45 3.09 1.75 10.57
CA ALA A 45 4.54 1.61 10.66
C ALA A 45 5.17 1.17 9.33
N PHE A 46 4.59 0.17 8.67
CA PHE A 46 5.24 -0.56 7.59
C PHE A 46 4.56 -0.35 6.24
N GLY A 47 3.29 -0.74 6.10
CA GLY A 47 2.52 -0.50 4.87
C GLY A 47 2.34 0.98 4.54
N GLY A 48 2.32 1.85 5.55
CA GLY A 48 2.21 3.29 5.39
C GLY A 48 3.57 3.97 5.36
N THR A 49 4.19 4.13 6.53
CA THR A 49 5.39 4.97 6.68
C THR A 49 6.61 4.41 5.95
N ALA A 50 7.01 3.16 6.22
CA ALA A 50 8.20 2.60 5.58
C ALA A 50 8.03 2.47 4.06
N GLN A 51 6.84 2.07 3.61
CA GLN A 51 6.53 2.02 2.18
C GLN A 51 6.55 3.41 1.53
N PHE A 52 5.99 4.44 2.18
CA PHE A 52 6.04 5.81 1.67
C PHE A 52 7.48 6.32 1.57
N VAL A 53 8.30 6.07 2.60
CA VAL A 53 9.74 6.40 2.59
C VAL A 53 10.46 5.67 1.47
N ALA A 54 10.17 4.38 1.24
CA ALA A 54 10.72 3.64 0.11
C ALA A 54 10.36 4.30 -1.24
N GLY A 55 9.15 4.82 -1.37
CA GLY A 55 8.73 5.61 -2.54
C GLY A 55 9.54 6.89 -2.71
N LEU A 56 9.73 7.68 -1.64
CA LEU A 56 10.57 8.88 -1.70
C LEU A 56 12.01 8.56 -2.13
N MET A 57 12.53 7.39 -1.74
CA MET A 57 13.86 6.92 -2.13
C MET A 57 13.96 6.46 -3.60
N GLU A 58 12.84 6.26 -4.30
CA GLU A 58 12.82 5.98 -5.75
C GLU A 58 12.95 7.26 -6.60
N ALA A 59 12.68 8.44 -6.04
CA ALA A 59 12.80 9.68 -6.80
C ALA A 59 14.25 9.98 -7.24
N PRO A 60 15.28 9.85 -6.38
CA PRO A 60 16.68 10.07 -6.78
C PRO A 60 17.21 9.07 -7.80
N SER A 61 16.63 7.87 -7.89
CA SER A 61 17.00 6.84 -8.89
C SER A 61 16.29 7.05 -10.23
N GLY A 62 15.40 8.04 -10.35
CA GLY A 62 14.60 8.30 -11.55
C GLY A 62 13.49 7.27 -11.79
N ASN A 63 13.16 6.44 -10.80
CA ASN A 63 12.12 5.42 -10.91
C ASN A 63 10.73 5.99 -10.60
N THR A 64 10.14 6.68 -11.57
CA THR A 64 8.80 7.28 -11.43
C THR A 64 7.73 6.25 -11.06
N PHE A 65 7.81 5.03 -11.60
CA PHE A 65 6.84 3.98 -11.30
C PHE A 65 6.89 3.58 -9.81
N GLY A 66 8.10 3.31 -9.30
CA GLY A 66 8.30 2.96 -7.89
C GLY A 66 7.88 4.10 -6.96
N PHE A 67 8.24 5.33 -7.31
CA PHE A 67 7.82 6.53 -6.57
C PHE A 67 6.30 6.62 -6.44
N VAL A 68 5.58 6.57 -7.56
CA VAL A 68 4.11 6.68 -7.56
C VAL A 68 3.46 5.48 -6.86
N ALA A 69 3.94 4.27 -7.11
CA ALA A 69 3.40 3.06 -6.50
C ALA A 69 3.56 3.07 -4.98
N PHE A 70 4.78 3.25 -4.48
CA PHE A 70 5.05 3.12 -3.05
C PHE A 70 4.54 4.32 -2.25
N CYS A 71 4.67 5.56 -2.75
CA CYS A 71 4.04 6.71 -2.09
C CYS A 71 2.52 6.61 -2.12
N GLY A 72 1.93 6.18 -3.25
CA GLY A 72 0.49 6.00 -3.40
C GLY A 72 -0.08 4.98 -2.42
N TYR A 73 0.43 3.74 -2.44
CA TYR A 73 -0.04 2.71 -1.52
C TYR A 73 0.34 2.96 -0.05
N GLY A 74 1.47 3.66 0.20
CA GLY A 74 1.80 4.15 1.55
C GLY A 74 0.75 5.14 2.07
N ALA A 75 0.31 6.06 1.21
CA ALA A 75 -0.76 6.99 1.55
C ALA A 75 -2.11 6.27 1.71
N PHE A 76 -2.41 5.25 0.89
CA PHE A 76 -3.60 4.41 1.06
C PHE A 76 -3.67 3.78 2.46
N TRP A 77 -2.56 3.20 2.94
CA TRP A 77 -2.54 2.57 4.26
C TRP A 77 -2.75 3.57 5.38
N TRP A 78 -2.16 4.76 5.28
CA TRP A 78 -2.42 5.86 6.20
C TRP A 78 -3.88 6.31 6.16
N SER A 79 -4.44 6.58 4.98
CA SER A 79 -5.84 7.04 4.87
C SER A 79 -6.83 5.98 5.34
N PHE A 80 -6.59 4.70 5.04
CA PHE A 80 -7.43 3.59 5.49
C PHE A 80 -7.35 3.42 7.02
N ALA A 81 -6.15 3.50 7.60
CA ALA A 81 -6.00 3.39 9.06
C ALA A 81 -6.67 4.55 9.80
N LEU A 82 -6.52 5.79 9.29
CA LEU A 82 -7.20 6.97 9.84
C LEU A 82 -8.72 6.84 9.73
N PHE A 83 -9.23 6.35 8.60
CA PHE A 83 -10.64 6.06 8.42
C PHE A 83 -11.16 5.09 9.49
N VAL A 84 -10.49 3.95 9.66
CA VAL A 84 -10.93 2.91 10.62
C VAL A 84 -10.90 3.42 12.06
N LEU A 85 -9.87 4.18 12.44
CA LEU A 85 -9.69 4.65 13.82
C LEU A 85 -10.63 5.79 14.21
N PHE A 86 -10.86 6.73 13.29
CA PHE A 86 -11.47 8.01 13.65
C PHE A 86 -12.81 8.27 12.95
N PHE A 87 -13.08 7.67 11.79
CA PHE A 87 -14.20 8.07 10.93
C PHE A 87 -15.15 6.92 10.55
N ALA A 88 -14.87 5.68 10.97
CA ALA A 88 -15.63 4.50 10.56
C ALA A 88 -17.14 4.58 10.87
N LYS A 89 -17.53 5.30 11.93
CA LYS A 89 -18.93 5.47 12.32
C LYS A 89 -19.65 6.58 11.55
N ASP A 90 -18.89 7.51 10.97
CA ASP A 90 -19.42 8.74 10.35
C ASP A 90 -19.46 8.65 8.82
N VAL A 91 -18.87 7.61 8.23
CA VAL A 91 -18.84 7.39 6.78
C VAL A 91 -19.73 6.22 6.41
N GLN A 92 -20.63 6.46 5.46
CA GLN A 92 -21.55 5.42 4.96
C GLN A 92 -20.80 4.38 4.12
N GLY A 93 -21.16 3.11 4.29
CA GLY A 93 -20.57 1.98 3.57
C GLY A 93 -20.47 2.16 2.05
N PRO A 94 -21.51 2.65 1.33
CA PRO A 94 -21.41 2.90 -0.11
C PRO A 94 -20.29 3.85 -0.52
N PHE A 95 -19.99 4.88 0.30
CA PHE A 95 -18.91 5.82 0.01
C PHE A 95 -17.52 5.23 0.27
N VAL A 96 -17.40 4.35 1.28
CA VAL A 96 -16.20 3.53 1.47
C VAL A 96 -15.97 2.62 0.26
N GLY A 97 -17.05 2.07 -0.31
CA GLY A 97 -17.01 1.32 -1.57
C GLY A 97 -16.44 2.13 -2.73
N TRP A 98 -16.88 3.38 -2.91
CA TRP A 98 -16.31 4.30 -3.92
C TRP A 98 -14.84 4.62 -3.66
N TYR A 99 -14.44 4.84 -2.41
CA TYR A 99 -13.03 5.02 -2.04
C TYR A 99 -12.18 3.82 -2.50
N LEU A 100 -12.60 2.60 -2.18
CA LEU A 100 -11.89 1.38 -2.58
C LEU A 100 -11.90 1.17 -4.11
N LEU A 101 -13.01 1.50 -4.78
CA LEU A 101 -13.11 1.39 -6.24
C LEU A 101 -12.10 2.31 -6.95
N LEU A 102 -11.95 3.56 -6.48
CA LEU A 102 -11.01 4.50 -7.07
C LEU A 102 -9.56 4.07 -6.85
N TRP A 103 -9.24 3.49 -5.69
CA TRP A 103 -7.96 2.81 -5.49
C TRP A 103 -7.78 1.64 -6.44
N GLY A 104 -8.83 0.85 -6.70
CA GLY A 104 -8.80 -0.23 -7.70
C GLY A 104 -8.55 0.27 -9.14
N VAL A 105 -9.12 1.42 -9.50
CA VAL A 105 -8.85 2.09 -10.78
C VAL A 105 -7.39 2.54 -10.87
N PHE A 106 -6.87 3.17 -9.81
CA PHE A 106 -5.44 3.51 -9.71
C PHE A 106 -4.56 2.28 -9.89
N THR A 107 -4.86 1.20 -9.16
CA THR A 107 -4.13 -0.08 -9.27
C THR A 107 -4.18 -0.65 -10.68
N THR A 108 -5.32 -0.54 -11.37
CA THR A 108 -5.46 -1.02 -12.75
C THR A 108 -4.55 -0.24 -13.71
N PHE A 109 -4.47 1.08 -13.59
CA PHE A 109 -3.52 1.88 -14.38
C PHE A 109 -2.07 1.52 -14.07
N MET A 110 -1.74 1.33 -12.78
CA MET A 110 -0.40 0.90 -12.38
C MET A 110 -0.07 -0.48 -12.94
N TRP A 111 -1.00 -1.42 -12.92
CA TRP A 111 -0.86 -2.76 -13.50
C TRP A 111 -0.60 -2.70 -15.01
N ILE A 112 -1.31 -1.87 -15.78
CA ILE A 112 -1.00 -1.64 -17.21
C ILE A 112 0.45 -1.15 -17.39
N GLY A 113 0.92 -0.28 -16.49
CA GLY A 113 2.31 0.18 -16.45
C GLY A 113 3.36 -0.92 -16.20
N THR A 114 2.95 -2.09 -15.72
CA THR A 114 3.84 -3.25 -15.49
C THR A 114 3.98 -4.19 -16.67
N TRP A 115 3.19 -4.06 -17.75
CA TRP A 115 3.22 -5.02 -18.87
C TRP A 115 4.57 -5.16 -19.57
N LYS A 116 5.41 -4.13 -19.49
CA LYS A 116 6.80 -4.14 -20.02
C LYS A 116 7.85 -4.40 -18.93
N LYS A 117 7.44 -4.67 -17.70
CA LYS A 117 8.31 -4.92 -16.54
C LYS A 117 8.37 -6.42 -16.22
N ASN A 118 9.06 -6.77 -15.12
CA ASN A 118 9.18 -8.16 -14.66
C ASN A 118 7.79 -8.76 -14.39
N LYS A 119 7.55 -9.99 -14.86
CA LYS A 119 6.30 -10.73 -14.66
C LYS A 119 5.94 -10.89 -13.18
N ALA A 120 6.93 -11.05 -12.29
CA ALA A 120 6.68 -11.11 -10.85
C ALA A 120 6.00 -9.83 -10.34
N LEU A 121 6.44 -8.65 -10.82
CA LEU A 121 5.83 -7.36 -10.50
C LEU A 121 4.47 -7.16 -11.17
N MET A 122 4.19 -7.84 -12.29
CA MET A 122 2.89 -7.78 -12.97
C MET A 122 1.82 -8.62 -12.25
N LEU A 123 2.23 -9.65 -11.49
CA LEU A 123 1.35 -10.58 -10.78
C LEU A 123 0.96 -10.09 -9.38
N ILE A 124 1.69 -9.13 -8.82
CA ILE A 124 1.52 -8.61 -7.45
C ILE A 124 1.17 -7.12 -7.50
#